data_AF-A0A8T4RZR5-F1
#
_entry.id   AF-A0A8T4RZR5-F1
#
_cell.length_a   1.000
_cell.length_b   1.000
_cell.length_c   1.000
_cell.angle_alpha   90.00
_cell.angle_beta   90.00
_cell.angle_gamma   90.00
#
_symmetry.space_group_name_H-M   'P 1'
#
loop_
_entity.id
_entity.type
_entity.pdbx_description
1 polymer ?
#
loop_
_entity_poly.entity_id
_entity_poly.type
_entity_poly.pdbx_seq_one_letter_code
_entity_poly.pdbx_strand_id
1 'polypeptide(L)'
;MSSGTEVIERFSDVRKELENVEELHGHIDDFERNSIFHSTVFLKKAKDQSAAMRVKMLNSQIREKNEITERLHELAHNLGMLRTLVFVKDEKAFSRIKDSFLTNEYSSIPVIAEELNDFRDKLDNLKKGYKAMINDRHASIDFKVKHEHHLDSHLKKLGNVRKKQKALLVSMGLMFTKLSKELIRQKRD
;
A
#
# COMPACT_ATOMS: atom_id res chain seq x y z
N MET A 1 6.98 30.51 18.86
CA MET A 1 7.06 29.24 19.61
C MET A 1 5.93 28.27 19.21
N SER A 2 5.74 28.00 17.90
CA SER A 2 4.54 27.31 17.39
C SER A 2 4.82 25.97 16.68
N SER A 3 6.07 25.51 16.62
CA SER A 3 6.43 24.37 15.76
C SER A 3 6.26 22.99 16.42
N GLY A 4 6.47 22.90 17.74
CA GLY A 4 6.41 21.61 18.46
C GLY A 4 5.01 20.99 18.53
N THR A 5 3.97 21.80 18.75
CA THR A 5 2.59 21.32 18.91
C THR A 5 1.99 20.81 17.59
N GLU A 6 2.26 21.50 16.48
CA GLU A 6 1.80 21.12 15.13
C GLU A 6 2.38 19.76 14.68
N VAL A 7 3.62 19.47 15.09
CA VAL A 7 4.30 18.20 14.79
C VAL A 7 3.73 17.05 15.64
N ILE A 8 3.32 17.32 16.88
CA ILE A 8 2.69 16.35 17.78
C ILE A 8 1.31 15.93 17.26
N GLU A 9 0.47 16.89 16.85
CA GLU A 9 -0.87 16.60 16.31
C GLU A 9 -0.80 15.78 15.02
N ARG A 10 0.05 16.16 14.06
CA ARG A 10 0.22 15.41 12.80
C ARG A 10 0.72 13.98 12.98
N PHE A 11 1.47 13.69 14.06
CA PHE A 11 1.90 12.33 14.35
C PHE A 11 0.76 11.45 14.84
N SER A 12 -0.16 12.04 15.63
CA SER A 12 -1.41 11.38 16.02
C SER A 12 -2.25 11.02 14.80
N ASP A 13 -2.31 11.92 13.82
CA ASP A 13 -3.04 11.68 12.56
C ASP A 13 -2.41 10.56 11.74
N VAL A 14 -1.07 10.53 11.60
CA VAL A 14 -0.36 9.43 10.91
C VAL A 14 -0.58 8.10 11.62
N ARG A 15 -0.58 8.07 12.95
CA ARG A 15 -0.84 6.86 13.73
C ARG A 15 -2.27 6.34 13.54
N LYS A 16 -3.27 7.23 13.63
CA LYS A 16 -4.66 6.88 13.35
C LYS A 16 -4.86 6.38 11.92
N GLU A 17 -4.21 7.02 10.95
CA GLU A 17 -4.29 6.59 9.55
C GLU A 17 -3.60 5.23 9.31
N LEU A 18 -2.57 4.87 10.08
CA LEU A 18 -1.99 3.53 10.05
C LEU A 18 -2.92 2.48 10.63
N GLU A 19 -3.55 2.77 11.77
CA GLU A 19 -4.58 1.90 12.37
C GLU A 19 -5.74 1.68 11.36
N ASN A 20 -6.15 2.72 10.63
CA ASN A 20 -7.15 2.63 9.55
C ASN A 20 -6.67 1.85 8.31
N VAL A 21 -5.36 1.64 8.14
CA VAL A 21 -4.77 0.85 7.05
C VAL A 21 -4.54 -0.60 7.48
N GLU A 22 -4.36 -0.87 8.78
CA GLU A 22 -4.35 -2.20 9.37
C GLU A 22 -5.71 -2.90 9.20
N GLU A 23 -6.83 -2.17 9.33
CA GLU A 23 -8.17 -2.67 9.00
C GLU A 23 -8.31 -3.12 7.53
N LEU A 24 -7.42 -2.66 6.63
CA LEU A 24 -7.43 -3.02 5.21
C LEU A 24 -6.75 -4.36 4.91
N HIS A 25 -5.95 -4.91 5.83
CA HIS A 25 -5.45 -6.30 5.72
C HIS A 25 -6.63 -7.26 5.56
N GLY A 26 -7.70 -7.01 6.33
CA GLY A 26 -8.95 -7.76 6.22
C GLY A 26 -9.50 -7.75 4.80
N HIS A 27 -9.42 -6.64 4.06
CA HIS A 27 -9.96 -6.57 2.70
C HIS A 27 -9.13 -7.27 1.63
N ILE A 28 -7.81 -7.37 1.82
CA ILE A 28 -6.93 -8.12 0.92
C ILE A 28 -7.14 -9.63 1.15
N ASP A 29 -7.20 -10.06 2.41
CA ASP A 29 -7.55 -11.43 2.76
C ASP A 29 -8.97 -11.81 2.30
N ASP A 30 -9.92 -10.88 2.41
CA ASP A 30 -11.30 -11.05 1.94
C ASP A 30 -11.37 -11.09 0.40
N PHE A 31 -10.48 -10.37 -0.30
CA PHE A 31 -10.30 -10.51 -1.75
C PHE A 31 -9.76 -11.90 -2.10
N GLU A 32 -8.75 -12.41 -1.41
CA GLU A 32 -8.23 -13.76 -1.66
C GLU A 32 -9.33 -14.81 -1.46
N ARG A 33 -10.01 -14.79 -0.32
CA ARG A 33 -11.02 -15.80 0.05
C ARG A 33 -12.28 -15.73 -0.80
N ASN A 34 -12.72 -14.53 -1.17
CA ASN A 34 -13.97 -14.32 -1.91
C ASN A 34 -13.76 -13.99 -3.37
N SER A 35 -12.52 -13.97 -3.87
CA SER A 35 -12.32 -13.92 -5.30
C SER A 35 -12.82 -15.22 -5.92
N ILE A 36 -13.71 -15.06 -6.89
CA ILE A 36 -14.17 -16.03 -7.89
C ILE A 36 -13.10 -16.95 -8.48
N PHE A 37 -11.84 -16.55 -8.35
CA PHE A 37 -10.62 -17.28 -8.65
C PHE A 37 -10.40 -18.55 -7.79
N HIS A 38 -10.99 -18.61 -6.60
CA HIS A 38 -11.04 -19.81 -5.76
C HIS A 38 -12.28 -20.67 -5.98
N SER A 39 -13.25 -20.20 -6.78
CA SER A 39 -14.38 -21.06 -7.11
C SER A 39 -13.89 -22.21 -7.99
N THR A 40 -13.96 -23.43 -7.46
CA THR A 40 -13.72 -24.69 -8.20
C THR A 40 -14.53 -24.76 -9.48
N VAL A 41 -15.64 -24.03 -9.56
CA VAL A 41 -16.49 -23.86 -10.74
C VAL A 41 -15.79 -23.05 -11.84
N PHE A 42 -15.12 -21.94 -11.52
CA PHE A 42 -14.38 -21.13 -12.50
C PHE A 42 -13.12 -21.85 -12.98
N LEU A 43 -12.35 -22.46 -12.07
CA LEU A 43 -11.17 -23.25 -12.42
C LEU A 43 -11.49 -24.52 -13.24
N LYS A 44 -12.66 -25.14 -13.03
CA LYS A 44 -13.13 -26.28 -13.86
C LYS A 44 -13.73 -25.85 -15.20
N LYS A 45 -14.33 -24.65 -15.30
CA LYS A 45 -14.95 -24.14 -16.55
C LYS A 45 -13.99 -23.37 -17.45
N ALA A 46 -13.01 -22.67 -16.88
CA ALA A 46 -11.89 -22.14 -17.63
C ALA A 46 -11.04 -23.34 -18.06
N LYS A 47 -11.34 -23.93 -19.23
CA LYS A 47 -10.55 -25.00 -19.86
C LYS A 47 -9.08 -24.60 -20.12
N ASP A 48 -8.73 -23.34 -19.86
CA ASP A 48 -7.40 -22.78 -20.02
C ASP A 48 -6.65 -22.74 -18.68
N GLN A 49 -5.73 -23.70 -18.47
CA GLN A 49 -4.80 -23.69 -17.34
C GLN A 49 -4.00 -22.38 -17.23
N SER A 50 -3.77 -21.68 -18.35
CA SER A 50 -3.04 -20.40 -18.34
C SER A 50 -3.84 -19.30 -17.63
N ALA A 51 -5.18 -19.34 -17.73
CA ALA A 51 -6.07 -18.42 -17.03
C ALA A 51 -6.00 -18.61 -15.51
N ALA A 52 -6.08 -19.87 -15.07
CA ALA A 52 -5.95 -20.25 -13.67
C ALA A 52 -4.59 -19.89 -13.08
N MET A 53 -3.51 -20.07 -13.85
CA MET A 53 -2.15 -19.77 -13.43
C MET A 53 -1.91 -18.25 -13.33
N ARG A 54 -2.38 -17.45 -14.31
CA ARG A 54 -2.33 -15.99 -14.25
C ARG A 54 -3.03 -15.46 -13.00
N VAL A 55 -4.19 -16.02 -12.69
CA VAL A 55 -4.97 -15.69 -11.51
C VAL A 55 -4.21 -16.00 -10.21
N LYS A 56 -3.58 -17.17 -10.11
CA LYS A 56 -2.74 -17.52 -8.94
C LYS A 56 -1.54 -16.59 -8.80
N MET A 57 -0.88 -16.25 -9.90
CA MET A 57 0.21 -15.26 -9.90
C MET A 57 -0.29 -13.89 -9.42
N LEU A 58 -1.47 -13.47 -9.86
CA LEU A 58 -2.06 -12.20 -9.45
C LEU A 58 -2.42 -12.17 -7.96
N ASN A 59 -2.95 -13.26 -7.41
CA ASN A 59 -3.20 -13.36 -5.96
C ASN A 59 -1.89 -13.32 -5.16
N SER A 60 -0.86 -14.06 -5.60
CA SER A 60 0.47 -14.01 -4.98
C SER A 60 1.06 -12.60 -4.99
N GLN A 61 0.90 -11.87 -6.08
CA GLN A 61 1.36 -10.49 -6.21
C GLN A 61 0.57 -9.52 -5.33
N ILE A 62 -0.72 -9.76 -5.09
CA ILE A 62 -1.52 -8.96 -4.15
C ILE A 62 -1.04 -9.20 -2.72
N ARG A 63 -0.64 -10.43 -2.39
CA ARG A 63 -0.08 -10.80 -1.08
C ARG A 63 1.26 -10.13 -0.80
N GLU A 64 2.15 -10.07 -1.79
CA GLU A 64 3.40 -9.28 -1.72
C GLU A 64 3.13 -7.79 -1.43
N LYS A 65 1.97 -7.26 -1.80
CA LYS A 65 1.62 -5.85 -1.56
C LYS A 65 1.08 -5.58 -0.15
N ASN A 66 0.88 -6.60 0.69
CA ASN A 66 0.74 -6.41 2.15
C ASN A 66 2.04 -5.93 2.79
N GLU A 67 3.20 -6.31 2.25
CA GLU A 67 4.51 -5.85 2.75
C GLU A 67 4.68 -4.33 2.64
N ILE A 68 3.91 -3.66 1.75
CA ILE A 68 3.90 -2.19 1.68
C ILE A 68 3.35 -1.60 2.98
N THR A 69 2.30 -2.20 3.54
CA THR A 69 1.69 -1.72 4.80
C THR A 69 2.67 -1.88 5.96
N GLU A 70 3.33 -3.03 6.07
CA GLU A 70 4.33 -3.29 7.11
C GLU A 70 5.51 -2.32 7.02
N ARG A 71 6.00 -2.04 5.82
CA ARG A 71 7.06 -1.05 5.60
C ARG A 71 6.61 0.38 5.90
N LEU A 72 5.34 0.72 5.67
CA LEU A 72 4.76 1.99 6.12
C LEU A 72 4.73 2.08 7.66
N HIS A 73 4.44 0.98 8.38
CA HIS A 73 4.57 0.95 9.84
C HIS A 73 6.01 1.18 10.30
N GLU A 74 7.00 0.57 9.63
CA GLU A 74 8.42 0.80 9.93
C GLU A 74 8.81 2.28 9.74
N LEU A 75 8.40 2.90 8.62
CA LEU A 75 8.61 4.33 8.39
C LEU A 75 7.93 5.20 9.44
N ALA A 76 6.73 4.84 9.88
CA ALA A 76 6.03 5.58 10.93
C ALA A 76 6.74 5.51 12.28
N HIS A 77 7.24 4.32 12.64
CA HIS A 77 8.05 4.13 13.83
C HIS A 77 9.32 5.00 13.78
N ASN A 78 10.02 4.96 12.64
CA ASN A 78 11.20 5.78 12.38
C ASN A 78 10.89 7.29 12.43
N LEU A 79 9.71 7.71 11.98
CA LEU A 79 9.24 9.09 12.07
C LEU A 79 9.03 9.51 13.54
N GLY A 80 8.52 8.59 14.37
CA GLY A 80 8.34 8.81 15.80
C GLY A 80 9.67 8.96 16.53
N MET A 81 10.66 8.15 16.15
CA MET A 81 12.02 8.30 16.65
C MET A 81 12.62 9.65 16.22
N LEU A 82 12.50 10.04 14.94
CA LEU A 82 12.98 11.34 14.46
C LEU A 82 12.40 12.50 15.28
N ARG A 83 11.10 12.45 15.58
CA ARG A 83 10.44 13.44 16.44
C ARG A 83 11.13 13.55 17.79
N THR A 84 11.41 12.42 18.44
CA THR A 84 12.13 12.40 19.73
C THR A 84 13.55 12.97 19.59
N LEU A 85 14.25 12.65 18.50
CA LEU A 85 15.60 13.14 18.24
C LEU A 85 15.69 14.65 18.04
N VAL A 86 14.63 15.29 17.50
CA VAL A 86 14.54 16.76 17.44
C VAL A 86 14.67 17.39 18.83
N PHE A 87 14.18 16.73 19.88
CA PHE A 87 14.26 17.24 21.25
C PHE A 87 15.63 16.99 21.89
N VAL A 88 16.23 15.82 21.67
CA VAL A 88 17.51 15.43 22.32
C VAL A 88 18.76 15.79 21.52
N LYS A 89 18.62 16.30 20.28
CA LYS A 89 19.71 16.80 19.42
C LYS A 89 20.81 15.76 19.10
N ASP A 90 20.47 14.48 19.01
CA ASP A 90 21.44 13.42 18.66
C ASP A 90 21.59 13.28 17.13
N GLU A 91 22.69 13.84 16.61
CA GLU A 91 23.01 13.84 15.18
C GLU A 91 23.34 12.45 14.62
N LYS A 92 23.97 11.57 15.41
CA LYS A 92 24.35 10.23 14.94
C LYS A 92 23.11 9.36 14.76
N ALA A 93 22.18 9.45 15.72
CA ALA A 93 20.90 8.79 15.61
C ALA A 93 20.06 9.37 14.45
N PHE A 94 20.10 10.69 14.23
CA PHE A 94 19.41 11.32 13.10
C PHE A 94 19.91 10.80 11.76
N SER A 95 21.23 10.72 11.55
CA SER A 95 21.78 10.24 10.28
C SER A 95 21.32 8.82 9.96
N ARG A 96 21.33 7.92 10.95
CA ARG A 96 20.88 6.52 10.77
C ARG A 96 19.41 6.43 10.38
N ILE A 97 18.55 7.22 11.00
CA ILE A 97 17.12 7.19 10.68
C ILE A 97 16.83 7.89 9.36
N LYS A 98 17.54 8.99 9.05
CA LYS A 98 17.43 9.64 7.74
C LYS A 98 17.72 8.66 6.60
N ASP A 99 18.71 7.79 6.76
CA ASP A 99 19.04 6.77 5.76
C ASP A 99 17.90 5.74 5.58
N SER A 100 17.13 5.43 6.64
CA SER A 100 15.94 4.56 6.50
C SER A 100 14.84 5.17 5.63
N PHE A 101 14.69 6.50 5.63
CA PHE A 101 13.72 7.19 4.78
C PHE A 101 14.18 7.37 3.33
N LEU A 102 15.48 7.50 3.08
CA LEU A 102 16.00 7.99 1.80
C LEU A 102 16.72 6.93 0.97
N THR A 103 17.49 6.04 1.61
CA THR A 103 18.46 5.19 0.92
C THR A 103 18.32 3.71 1.27
N ASN A 104 17.46 3.35 2.21
CA ASN A 104 17.15 1.95 2.48
C ASN A 104 16.50 1.30 1.25
N GLU A 105 17.14 0.27 0.71
CA GLU A 105 16.73 -0.41 -0.52
C GLU A 105 15.41 -1.17 -0.39
N TYR A 106 14.94 -1.40 0.84
CA TYR A 106 13.74 -2.17 1.14
C TYR A 106 12.53 -1.29 1.52
N SER A 107 12.72 -0.31 2.43
CA SER A 107 11.62 0.44 3.05
C SER A 107 11.72 1.97 2.89
N SER A 108 12.67 2.49 2.11
CA SER A 108 12.74 3.93 1.85
C SER A 108 11.51 4.46 1.09
N ILE A 109 11.26 5.77 1.22
CA ILE A 109 10.16 6.45 0.52
C ILE A 109 10.21 6.22 -1.00
N PRO A 110 11.38 6.36 -1.68
CA PRO A 110 11.44 6.12 -3.13
C PRO A 110 11.04 4.69 -3.52
N VAL A 111 11.50 3.68 -2.77
CA VAL A 111 11.20 2.26 -3.01
C VAL A 111 9.71 2.00 -2.87
N ILE A 112 9.11 2.43 -1.75
CA ILE A 112 7.67 2.25 -1.51
C ILE A 112 6.84 3.01 -2.56
N ALA A 113 7.28 4.20 -2.98
CA ALA A 113 6.61 4.98 -4.02
C ALA A 113 6.62 4.27 -5.38
N GLU A 114 7.75 3.69 -5.78
CA GLU A 114 7.89 2.89 -7.00
C GLU A 114 6.97 1.67 -6.94
N GLU A 115 6.97 0.96 -5.83
CA GLU A 115 6.13 -0.22 -5.67
C GLU A 115 4.63 0.06 -5.64
N LEU A 116 4.21 1.21 -5.13
CA LEU A 116 2.83 1.68 -5.20
C LEU A 116 2.40 2.03 -6.63
N ASN A 117 3.34 2.52 -7.46
CA ASN A 117 3.09 2.74 -8.88
C ASN A 117 3.00 1.41 -9.63
N ASP A 118 3.91 0.47 -9.36
CA ASP A 118 3.82 -0.90 -9.88
C ASP A 118 2.49 -1.58 -9.47
N PHE A 119 2.03 -1.36 -8.23
CA PHE A 119 0.74 -1.89 -7.79
C PHE A 119 -0.44 -1.33 -8.61
N ARG A 120 -0.42 -0.05 -8.99
CA ARG A 120 -1.44 0.50 -9.91
C ARG A 120 -1.44 -0.25 -11.25
N ASP A 121 -0.26 -0.41 -11.84
CA ASP A 121 -0.13 -0.98 -13.18
C ASP A 121 -0.56 -2.46 -13.17
N LYS A 122 -0.24 -3.18 -12.10
CA LYS A 122 -0.72 -4.55 -11.83
C LYS A 122 -2.25 -4.63 -11.70
N LEU A 123 -2.90 -3.71 -10.97
CA LEU A 123 -4.36 -3.65 -10.87
C LEU A 123 -5.03 -3.40 -12.22
N ASP A 124 -4.45 -2.53 -13.05
CA ASP A 124 -4.96 -2.26 -14.39
C ASP A 124 -4.80 -3.49 -15.32
N ASN A 125 -3.68 -4.20 -15.21
CA ASN A 125 -3.45 -5.44 -15.94
C ASN A 125 -4.42 -6.55 -15.49
N LEU A 126 -4.68 -6.66 -14.19
CA LEU A 126 -5.67 -7.59 -13.63
C LEU A 126 -7.06 -7.31 -14.20
N LYS A 127 -7.48 -6.04 -14.21
CA LYS A 127 -8.76 -5.62 -14.79
C LYS A 127 -8.88 -6.00 -16.26
N LYS A 128 -7.84 -5.73 -17.06
CA LYS A 128 -7.80 -6.05 -18.49
C LYS A 128 -7.87 -7.56 -18.74
N GLY A 129 -7.03 -8.34 -18.06
CA GLY A 129 -6.99 -9.80 -18.19
C GLY A 129 -8.32 -10.44 -17.84
N TYR A 130 -8.95 -9.96 -16.77
CA TYR A 130 -10.24 -10.47 -16.35
C TYR A 130 -11.39 -10.11 -17.30
N LYS A 131 -11.44 -8.85 -17.78
CA LYS A 131 -12.44 -8.46 -18.79
C LYS A 131 -12.32 -9.28 -20.07
N ALA A 132 -11.10 -9.61 -20.47
CA ALA A 132 -10.88 -10.50 -21.61
C ALA A 132 -11.44 -11.90 -21.36
N MET A 133 -11.30 -12.45 -20.14
CA MET A 133 -11.87 -13.76 -19.78
C MET A 133 -13.39 -13.78 -19.71
N ILE A 134 -14.02 -12.76 -19.12
CA ILE A 134 -15.49 -12.67 -19.06
C ILE A 134 -16.09 -12.57 -20.46
N ASN A 135 -15.45 -11.80 -21.34
CA ASN A 135 -15.96 -11.56 -22.68
C ASN A 135 -15.73 -12.72 -23.65
N ASP A 136 -15.23 -13.87 -23.18
CA ASP A 136 -15.18 -15.09 -23.95
C ASP A 136 -16.58 -15.46 -24.49
N ARG A 137 -16.63 -15.90 -25.75
CA ARG A 137 -17.85 -16.16 -26.51
C ARG A 137 -18.71 -17.27 -25.90
N HIS A 138 -18.13 -18.10 -25.05
CA HIS A 138 -18.79 -19.27 -24.46
C HIS A 138 -19.42 -19.04 -23.07
N ALA A 139 -19.27 -17.84 -22.49
CA ALA A 139 -19.85 -17.51 -21.19
C ALA A 139 -21.33 -17.07 -21.31
N SER A 140 -22.19 -17.57 -20.42
CA SER A 140 -23.60 -17.14 -20.35
C SER A 140 -23.72 -15.70 -19.83
N ILE A 141 -24.81 -15.00 -20.18
CA ILE A 141 -25.05 -13.60 -19.79
C ILE A 141 -25.08 -13.46 -18.26
N ASP A 142 -25.80 -14.33 -17.55
CA ASP A 142 -25.87 -14.30 -16.09
C ASP A 142 -24.50 -14.53 -15.42
N PHE A 143 -23.68 -15.38 -16.03
CA PHE A 143 -22.30 -15.58 -15.58
C PHE A 143 -21.51 -14.28 -15.77
N LYS A 144 -21.58 -13.64 -16.94
CA LYS A 144 -20.87 -12.38 -17.22
C LYS A 144 -21.25 -11.29 -16.22
N VAL A 145 -22.54 -11.06 -16.01
CA VAL A 145 -23.05 -10.01 -15.10
C VAL A 145 -22.63 -10.26 -13.65
N LYS A 146 -22.82 -11.48 -13.15
CA LYS A 146 -22.46 -11.85 -11.76
C LYS A 146 -20.97 -11.68 -11.50
N HIS A 147 -20.15 -12.10 -12.45
CA HIS A 147 -18.70 -12.08 -12.32
C HIS A 147 -18.13 -10.67 -12.54
N GLU A 148 -18.68 -9.86 -13.44
CA GLU A 148 -18.24 -8.48 -13.66
C GLU A 148 -18.49 -7.60 -12.44
N HIS A 149 -19.69 -7.66 -11.87
CA HIS A 149 -20.01 -6.89 -10.66
C HIS A 149 -19.10 -7.26 -9.48
N HIS A 150 -18.82 -8.55 -9.31
CA HIS A 150 -17.98 -9.01 -8.21
C HIS A 150 -16.53 -8.52 -8.35
N LEU A 151 -15.98 -8.54 -9.57
CA LEU A 151 -14.65 -8.01 -9.84
C LEU A 151 -14.59 -6.50 -9.60
N ASP A 152 -15.54 -5.74 -10.15
CA ASP A 152 -15.49 -4.28 -10.06
C ASP A 152 -15.55 -3.81 -8.60
N SER A 153 -16.37 -4.46 -7.78
CA SER A 153 -16.43 -4.21 -6.33
C SER A 153 -15.08 -4.45 -5.66
N HIS A 154 -14.44 -5.56 -5.99
CA HIS A 154 -13.16 -5.97 -5.42
C HIS A 154 -11.97 -5.11 -5.89
N LEU A 155 -11.85 -4.83 -7.18
CA LEU A 155 -10.85 -3.92 -7.73
C LEU A 155 -11.01 -2.51 -7.16
N LYS A 156 -12.25 -2.07 -6.91
CA LYS A 156 -12.51 -0.80 -6.23
C LYS A 156 -11.96 -0.80 -4.81
N LYS A 157 -12.13 -1.89 -4.06
CA LYS A 157 -11.52 -2.04 -2.72
C LYS A 157 -10.00 -1.98 -2.79
N LEU A 158 -9.35 -2.78 -3.65
CA LEU A 158 -7.88 -2.76 -3.81
C LEU A 158 -7.36 -1.39 -4.26
N GLY A 159 -8.06 -0.73 -5.18
CA GLY A 159 -7.73 0.62 -5.61
C GLY A 159 -7.84 1.65 -4.47
N ASN A 160 -8.79 1.47 -3.54
CA ASN A 160 -8.89 2.30 -2.35
C ASN A 160 -7.76 2.04 -1.35
N VAL A 161 -7.33 0.79 -1.17
CA VAL A 161 -6.17 0.45 -0.33
C VAL A 161 -4.92 1.16 -0.83
N ARG A 162 -4.62 1.02 -2.13
CA ARG A 162 -3.47 1.70 -2.75
C ARG A 162 -3.53 3.22 -2.55
N LYS A 163 -4.72 3.83 -2.69
CA LYS A 163 -4.89 5.28 -2.49
C LYS A 163 -4.59 5.68 -1.04
N LYS A 164 -5.05 4.92 -0.05
CA LYS A 164 -4.76 5.16 1.36
C LYS A 164 -3.26 5.00 1.68
N GLN A 165 -2.64 3.91 1.23
CA GLN A 165 -1.19 3.70 1.36
C GLN A 165 -0.38 4.86 0.74
N LYS A 166 -0.77 5.33 -0.45
CA LYS A 166 -0.15 6.51 -1.08
C LYS A 166 -0.32 7.78 -0.25
N ALA A 167 -1.52 8.02 0.30
CA ALA A 167 -1.77 9.18 1.14
C ALA A 167 -0.90 9.15 2.41
N LEU A 168 -0.79 7.99 3.06
CA LEU A 168 0.11 7.77 4.20
C LEU A 168 1.56 8.08 3.86
N LEU A 169 2.07 7.53 2.76
CA LEU A 169 3.45 7.77 2.33
C LEU A 169 3.73 9.26 2.12
N VAL A 170 2.81 9.98 1.47
CA VAL A 170 2.92 11.44 1.27
C VAL A 170 2.94 12.17 2.61
N SER A 171 2.03 11.84 3.53
CA SER A 171 1.98 12.44 4.87
C SER A 171 3.26 12.22 5.65
N MET A 172 3.80 10.99 5.63
CA MET A 172 5.08 10.65 6.26
C MET A 172 6.24 11.43 5.64
N GLY A 173 6.31 11.51 4.31
CA GLY A 173 7.35 12.27 3.61
C GLY A 173 7.33 13.78 3.92
N LEU A 174 6.12 14.36 4.04
CA LEU A 174 5.96 15.75 4.46
C LEU A 174 6.43 15.97 5.90
N MET A 175 6.09 15.07 6.82
CA MET A 175 6.54 15.16 8.21
C MET A 175 8.05 14.97 8.32
N PHE A 176 8.62 13.98 7.63
CA PHE A 176 10.06 13.74 7.57
C PHE A 176 10.80 15.01 7.10
N THR A 177 10.30 15.67 6.06
CA THR A 177 10.87 16.92 5.53
C THR A 177 10.80 18.05 6.57
N LYS A 178 9.68 18.19 7.29
CA LYS A 178 9.53 19.21 8.34
C LYS A 178 10.51 18.97 9.50
N LEU A 179 10.53 17.76 10.05
CA LEU A 179 11.42 17.37 11.15
C LEU A 179 12.89 17.55 10.78
N SER A 180 13.28 17.16 9.56
CA SER A 180 14.64 17.33 9.07
C SER A 180 15.03 18.82 8.96
N LYS A 181 14.13 19.68 8.48
CA LYS A 181 14.36 21.13 8.41
C LYS A 181 14.52 21.76 9.79
N GLU A 182 13.76 21.30 10.77
CA GLU A 182 13.86 21.79 12.16
C GLU A 182 15.21 21.45 12.78
N LEU A 183 15.68 20.21 12.62
CA LEU A 183 17.00 19.79 13.07
C LEU A 183 18.12 20.62 12.43
N ILE A 184 18.04 20.87 11.12
CA ILE A 184 19.03 21.70 10.41
C ILE A 184 18.99 23.15 10.88
N ARG A 185 17.81 23.70 11.19
CA ARG A 185 17.67 25.09 11.70
C ARG A 185 18.28 25.24 13.09
N GLN A 186 17.99 24.30 14.00
CA GLN A 186 18.55 24.32 15.36
C GLN A 186 20.08 24.18 15.40
N LYS A 187 20.72 23.80 14.29
CA LYS A 187 22.18 23.77 14.14
C LYS A 187 22.81 25.14 13.88
N ARG A 188 22.00 26.13 13.46
CA ARG A 188 22.47 27.48 13.09
C ARG A 188 22.34 28.48 14.24
N ASP A 189 21.62 28.13 15.29
CA ASP A 189 21.44 28.90 16.53
C ASP A 189 22.36 28.32 17.63
#